data_AF-A0A1Q7IFW5-F1
#
_entry.id   AF-A0A1Q7IFW5-F1
#
_cell.length_a   1.000
_cell.length_b   1.000
_cell.length_c   1.000
_cell.angle_alpha   90.00
_cell.angle_beta   90.00
_cell.angle_gamma   90.00
#
_symmetry.space_group_name_H-M   'P 1'
#
loop_
_entity.id
_entity.type
_entity.pdbx_description
1 polymer ?
#
loop_
_entity_poly.entity_id
_entity_poly.type
_entity_poly.pdbx_seq_one_letter_code
_entity_poly.pdbx_strand_id
1 'polypeptide(L)' 'MNTVSERNGHAVSDWWSEIDDELLALLEDGRPASPADLGRCLGLSEAAASSLLWGLASEGKIRIRLVERACS' A
#
# COMPACT_ATOMS: atom_id res chain seq x y z
N MET A 1 17.08 -29.55 -8.85
CA MET A 1 16.62 -29.15 -7.50
C MET A 1 16.48 -27.63 -7.48
N ASN A 2 15.38 -27.07 -8.01
CA ASN A 2 15.21 -25.61 -8.11
C ASN A 2 13.84 -25.14 -7.56
N THR A 3 13.31 -25.77 -6.51
CA THR A 3 11.95 -25.52 -6.00
C THR A 3 11.85 -24.43 -4.92
N VAL A 4 12.97 -23.79 -4.56
CA VAL A 4 13.03 -22.80 -3.47
C VAL A 4 12.84 -21.36 -3.97
N SER A 5 13.19 -21.06 -5.23
CA SER A 5 13.11 -19.67 -5.74
C SER A 5 11.70 -19.27 -6.17
N GLU A 6 10.87 -20.21 -6.64
CA GLU A 6 9.49 -19.93 -7.10
C GLU A 6 8.53 -19.78 -5.92
N ARG A 7 8.66 -20.63 -4.88
CA ARG A 7 7.83 -20.57 -3.67
C ARG A 7 7.96 -19.24 -2.92
N ASN A 8 9.17 -18.69 -2.85
CA ASN A 8 9.39 -17.40 -2.20
C ASN A 8 8.83 -16.24 -3.03
N GLY A 9 8.87 -16.33 -4.37
CA GLY A 9 8.25 -15.33 -5.25
C GLY A 9 6.73 -15.28 -5.11
N HIS A 10 6.08 -16.43 -5.03
CA HIS A 10 4.64 -16.52 -4.79
C HIS A 10 4.25 -16.02 -3.40
N ALA A 11 4.94 -16.45 -2.35
CA ALA A 11 4.64 -16.00 -0.99
C ALA A 11 4.80 -14.47 -0.81
N VAL A 12 5.79 -13.86 -1.46
CA VAL A 12 5.95 -12.40 -1.45
C VAL A 12 4.86 -11.71 -2.26
N SER A 13 4.46 -12.25 -3.41
CA SER A 13 3.35 -11.72 -4.22
C SER A 13 2.01 -11.79 -3.49
N ASP A 14 1.76 -12.90 -2.78
CA ASP A 14 0.54 -13.11 -2.00
C ASP A 14 0.50 -12.12 -0.82
N TRP A 15 1.63 -11.96 -0.11
CA TRP A 15 1.78 -10.97 0.96
C TRP A 15 1.55 -9.53 0.50
N TRP A 16 2.03 -9.16 -0.70
CA TRP A 16 1.75 -7.84 -1.28
C TRP A 16 0.27 -7.65 -1.63
N SER A 17 -0.42 -8.71 -2.06
CA SER A 17 -1.84 -8.65 -2.36
C SER A 17 -2.67 -8.49 -1.08
N GLU A 18 -2.28 -9.15 0.01
CA GLU A 18 -2.91 -8.97 1.34
C GLU A 18 -2.78 -7.52 1.84
N ILE A 19 -1.63 -6.87 1.62
CA ILE A 19 -1.41 -5.46 1.98
C ILE A 19 -2.31 -4.53 1.15
N ASP A 20 -2.47 -4.79 -0.14
CA ASP A 20 -3.38 -4.03 -1.01
C ASP A 20 -4.81 -4.08 -0.45
N ASP A 21 -5.29 -5.27 -0.11
CA ASP A 21 -6.64 -5.50 0.41
C ASP A 21 -6.85 -4.83 1.78
N GLU A 22 -5.88 -4.93 2.68
CA GLU A 22 -5.93 -4.27 4.00
C GLU A 22 -5.95 -2.74 3.86
N LEU A 23 -5.15 -2.19 2.94
CA LEU A 23 -5.16 -0.75 2.65
C LEU A 23 -6.52 -0.31 2.11
N LEU A 24 -7.11 -1.07 1.19
CA LEU A 24 -8.44 -0.74 0.63
C LEU A 24 -9.52 -0.80 1.72
N ALA A 25 -9.47 -1.77 2.62
CA ALA A 25 -10.37 -1.86 3.78
C ALA A 25 -10.28 -0.63 4.68
N LEU A 26 -9.07 -0.11 4.94
CA LEU A 26 -8.88 1.12 5.72
C LEU A 26 -9.49 2.37 5.04
N LEU A 27 -9.71 2.33 3.73
CA LEU A 27 -10.29 3.43 2.95
C LEU A 27 -11.81 3.30 2.71
N GLU A 28 -12.44 2.18 3.07
CA GLU A 28 -13.88 1.93 2.81
C GLU A 28 -14.80 2.99 3.42
N ASP A 29 -14.43 3.55 4.57
CA ASP A 29 -15.21 4.60 5.25
C ASP A 29 -15.14 5.97 4.54
N GLY A 30 -14.38 6.08 3.44
CA GLY A 30 -14.21 7.31 2.67
C GLY A 30 -13.47 8.42 3.41
N ARG A 31 -12.92 8.11 4.60
CA ARG A 31 -12.18 9.05 5.43
C ARG A 31 -10.82 9.33 4.79
N PRO A 32 -10.44 10.60 4.60
CA PRO A 32 -9.07 10.92 4.20
C PRO A 32 -8.06 10.38 5.21
N ALA A 33 -7.02 9.70 4.72
CA ALA A 33 -5.93 9.18 5.52
C ALA A 33 -4.59 9.64 4.93
N SER A 34 -3.65 10.02 5.79
CA SER A 34 -2.29 10.37 5.35
C SER A 34 -1.46 9.11 5.08
N PRO A 35 -0.42 9.16 4.21
CA PRO A 35 0.50 8.04 4.03
C PRO A 35 1.16 7.58 5.35
N ALA A 36 1.42 8.51 6.28
CA ALA A 36 1.97 8.19 7.58
C ALA A 36 0.99 7.40 8.46
N ASP A 37 -0.29 7.76 8.46
CA ASP A 37 -1.31 7.05 9.23
C ASP A 37 -1.56 5.65 8.67
N LEU A 38 -1.64 5.53 7.33
CA LEU A 38 -1.77 4.24 6.66
C LEU A 38 -0.55 3.35 6.90
N GLY A 39 0.66 3.92 6.81
CA GLY A 39 1.89 3.20 7.13
C GLY A 39 1.90 2.64 8.55
N ARG A 40 1.45 3.43 9.54
CA ARG A 40 1.34 2.94 10.93
C ARG A 40 0.33 1.81 11.09
N CYS A 41 -0.79 1.84 10.37
CA CYS A 41 -1.79 0.77 10.43
C CYS A 41 -1.27 -0.53 9.80
N LEU A 42 -0.53 -0.42 8.68
CA LEU A 42 -0.03 -1.55 7.89
C LEU A 42 1.38 -2.03 8.30
N GLY A 43 2.00 -1.42 9.32
CA GLY A 43 3.39 -1.74 9.71
C GLY A 43 4.45 -1.33 8.67
N LEU A 44 4.13 -0.36 7.80
CA LEU A 44 5.01 0.15 6.74
C LEU A 44 5.63 1.49 7.13
N SER A 45 6.80 1.80 6.55
CA SER A 45 7.30 3.17 6.59
C SER A 45 6.42 4.10 5.74
N GLU A 46 6.41 5.39 6.06
CA GLU A 46 5.66 6.39 5.29
C GLU A 46 6.08 6.41 3.81
N ALA A 47 7.36 6.21 3.53
CA ALA A 47 7.87 6.11 2.16
C ALA A 47 7.31 4.88 1.43
N ALA A 48 7.29 3.72 2.08
CA ALA A 48 6.72 2.49 1.51
C ALA A 48 5.22 2.63 1.26
N ALA A 49 4.47 3.20 2.21
CA ALA A 49 3.06 3.51 2.05
C ALA A 49 2.82 4.49 0.89
N SER A 50 3.67 5.51 0.74
CA SER A 50 3.58 6.47 -0.37
C SER A 50 3.79 5.81 -1.73
N SER A 51 4.77 4.90 -1.86
CA SER A 51 4.99 4.12 -3.08
C SER A 51 3.83 3.19 -3.39
N LEU A 52 3.27 2.53 -2.37
CA LEU A 52 2.10 1.66 -2.50
C LEU A 52 0.88 2.44 -3.01
N LEU A 53 0.57 3.58 -2.39
CA LEU A 53 -0.51 4.47 -2.82
C LEU A 53 -0.34 4.93 -4.27
N TRP A 54 0.89 5.22 -4.71
CA TRP A 54 1.16 5.56 -6.10
C TRP A 54 0.89 4.39 -7.05
N GLY A 55 1.29 3.17 -6.69
CA GLY A 55 1.02 1.95 -7.46
C GLY A 55 -0.48 1.69 -7.62
N LEU A 56 -1.21 1.67 -6.51
CA LEU A 56 -2.66 1.48 -6.47
C LEU A 56 -3.42 2.56 -7.25
N ALA A 57 -2.96 3.81 -7.20
CA ALA A 57 -3.54 4.89 -7.98
C ALA A 57 -3.28 4.72 -9.48
N SER A 58 -2.09 4.25 -9.85
CA SER A 58 -1.72 3.98 -11.25
C SER A 58 -2.51 2.80 -11.82
N GLU A 59 -2.85 1.81 -11.00
CA GLU A 59 -3.73 0.68 -11.34
C GLU A 59 -5.22 1.05 -11.34
N GLY A 60 -5.58 2.26 -10.87
CA GLY A 60 -6.96 2.72 -10.79
C GLY A 60 -7.77 2.15 -9.62
N LYS A 61 -7.12 1.45 -8.67
CA LYS A 61 -7.75 0.90 -7.46
C LYS A 61 -8.12 1.99 -6.46
N ILE A 62 -7.32 3.07 -6.39
CA ILE A 62 -7.61 4.25 -5.55
C ILE A 62 -7.52 5.54 -6.37
N ARG A 63 -7.92 6.65 -5.74
CA ARG A 63 -7.86 7.97 -6.34
C ARG A 63 -7.29 8.99 -5.36
N ILE A 64 -6.14 9.56 -5.70
CA ILE A 64 -5.56 10.68 -4.96
C ILE A 64 -6.41 11.93 -5.22
N ARG A 65 -6.93 12.56 -4.16
CA ARG A 65 -7.81 13.74 -4.22
C ARG A 65 -7.25 14.97 -3.53
N LEU A 66 -6.52 14.78 -2.44
CA LEU A 66 -5.90 15.84 -1.66
C LEU A 66 -4.39 15.69 -1.71
N VAL A 67 -3.70 16.78 -2.03
CA VAL A 67 -2.25 16.90 -1.94
C VAL A 67 -2.01 18.26 -1.29
N GLU A 68 -1.18 18.27 -0.25
CA GLU A 68 -0.80 19.50 0.43
C GLU A 68 0.70 19.72 0.32
N ARG A 69 1.13 20.95 0.58
CA ARG A 69 2.55 21.27 0.65
C ARG A 69 3.08 20.78 2.00
N ALA A 70 4.10 19.94 1.99
CA ALA A 70 4.84 19.60 3.20
C ALA A 70 5.37 20.89 3.86
N CYS A 71 5.07 21.09 5.13
CA CYS A 71 5.68 22.18 5.90
C CYS A 71 7.20 21.96 5.94
N SER A 72 7.95 23.00 5.55
CA SER A 72 9.42 23.05 5.69
C SER A 72 9.82 23.51 7.07
#